data_AF-A0A645D2T0-F1
#
_entry.id   AF-A0A645D2T0-F1
#
_cell.length_a   1.000
_cell.length_b   1.000
_cell.length_c   1.000
_cell.angle_alpha   90.00
_cell.angle_beta   90.00
_cell.angle_gamma   90.00
#
_symmetry.space_group_name_H-M   'P 1'
#
loop_
_entity.id
_entity.type
_entity.pdbx_description
1 polymer ?
#
loop_
_entity_poly.entity_id
_entity_poly.type
_entity_poly.pdbx_seq_one_letter_code
_entity_poly.pdbx_strand_id
1 'polypeptide(L)'
;MIVGFISFLFQDKPRYSKAAFVSLAILGTTSGMGIALVAAVWAWHLLTCKRYAGFSRKIMMIFGAVFVGVFMFFILSQLSFFNLAIQRVFGSVDGYNAIWGRTLYWDMYITSLTGSDLIFGLGYTALPDIYFTGLMRFIYCYGIVGTALFYLSTFSIFLFTRGFSRCLIFVFSGILLIANLTGFITMIFYFCLAFAGFITNSVPNKFTTAQSDIE
;
A
#
# COMPACT_ATOMS: atom_id res chain seq x y z
N MET A 1 1.48 -11.81 1.79
CA MET A 1 0.70 -11.95 0.53
C MET A 1 0.91 -10.78 -0.43
N ILE A 2 0.81 -9.52 0.02
CA ILE A 2 0.83 -8.39 -0.92
C ILE A 2 2.13 -8.24 -1.71
N VAL A 3 3.27 -8.45 -1.05
CA VAL A 3 4.59 -8.44 -1.71
C VAL A 3 4.67 -9.51 -2.81
N GLY A 4 4.09 -10.69 -2.58
CA GLY A 4 3.98 -11.75 -3.60
C GLY A 4 3.05 -11.38 -4.76
N PHE A 5 1.96 -10.66 -4.49
CA PHE A 5 1.08 -10.15 -5.55
C PHE A 5 1.82 -9.14 -6.44
N ILE A 6 2.48 -8.14 -5.84
CA ILE A 6 3.27 -7.14 -6.57
C ILE A 6 4.42 -7.82 -7.33
N SER A 7 5.06 -8.84 -6.74
CA SER A 7 6.20 -9.50 -7.36
C SER A 7 5.80 -10.29 -8.60
N PHE A 8 4.58 -10.82 -8.72
CA PHE A 8 4.13 -11.47 -9.95
C PHE A 8 3.68 -10.49 -11.05
N LEU A 9 3.27 -9.29 -10.66
CA LEU A 9 2.68 -8.30 -11.55
C LEU A 9 3.72 -7.34 -12.15
N PHE A 10 4.75 -6.98 -11.37
CA PHE A 10 5.78 -6.01 -11.75
C PHE A 10 7.13 -6.66 -12.14
N GLN A 11 7.07 -7.75 -12.89
CA GLN A 11 8.24 -8.37 -13.56
C GLN A 11 8.28 -7.96 -15.03
N ASP A 12 9.43 -8.15 -15.69
CA ASP A 12 9.58 -7.93 -17.13
C ASP A 12 8.57 -8.75 -17.96
N LYS A 13 8.23 -9.94 -17.46
CA LYS A 13 7.16 -10.80 -18.00
C LYS A 13 6.11 -11.06 -16.90
N PRO A 14 5.03 -10.27 -16.84
CA PRO A 14 4.00 -10.41 -15.81
C PRO A 14 3.32 -11.78 -15.83
N ARG A 15 3.14 -12.39 -14.67
CA ARG A 15 2.47 -13.69 -14.50
C ARG A 15 1.02 -13.50 -14.06
N TYR A 16 0.16 -13.05 -14.98
CA TYR A 16 -1.22 -12.65 -14.69
C TYR A 16 -2.05 -13.73 -13.98
N SER A 17 -1.91 -15.01 -14.35
CA SER A 17 -2.67 -16.10 -13.70
C SER A 17 -2.31 -16.27 -12.22
N LYS A 18 -1.03 -16.17 -11.88
CA LYS A 18 -0.57 -16.24 -10.47
C LYS A 18 -0.99 -14.99 -9.70
N ALA A 19 -0.89 -13.83 -10.33
CA ALA A 19 -1.34 -12.56 -9.74
C ALA A 19 -2.85 -12.55 -9.46
N ALA A 20 -3.66 -13.11 -10.36
CA ALA A 20 -5.10 -13.28 -10.18
C ALA A 20 -5.43 -14.26 -9.03
N PHE A 21 -4.72 -15.39 -8.94
CA PHE A 21 -4.90 -16.34 -7.83
C PHE A 21 -4.60 -15.70 -6.46
N VAL A 22 -3.48 -14.97 -6.35
CA VAL A 22 -3.15 -14.25 -5.11
C VAL A 22 -4.16 -13.13 -4.82
N SER A 23 -4.67 -12.45 -5.86
CA SER A 23 -5.74 -11.45 -5.70
C SER A 23 -6.99 -12.09 -5.08
N LEU A 24 -7.44 -13.23 -5.60
CA LEU A 24 -8.58 -13.97 -5.06
C LEU A 24 -8.35 -14.41 -3.61
N ALA A 25 -7.14 -14.87 -3.28
CA ALA A 25 -6.78 -15.22 -1.90
C ALA A 25 -6.88 -14.01 -0.96
N ILE A 26 -6.40 -12.83 -1.38
CA ILE A 26 -6.50 -11.59 -0.59
C ILE A 26 -7.97 -11.16 -0.46
N LEU A 27 -8.75 -11.21 -1.54
CA LEU A 27 -10.20 -10.89 -1.52
C LEU A 27 -10.95 -11.85 -0.58
N GLY A 28 -10.58 -13.12 -0.56
CA GLY A 28 -11.14 -14.14 0.33
C GLY A 28 -10.88 -13.89 1.82
N THR A 29 -9.88 -13.07 2.18
CA THR A 29 -9.68 -12.66 3.58
C THR A 29 -10.75 -11.70 4.09
N THR A 30 -11.62 -11.17 3.22
CA THR A 30 -12.71 -10.22 3.54
C THR A 30 -12.27 -8.94 4.28
N SER A 31 -10.96 -8.64 4.28
CA SER A 31 -10.45 -7.38 4.83
C SER A 31 -10.67 -6.25 3.82
N GLY A 32 -11.45 -5.24 4.19
CA GLY A 32 -11.69 -4.06 3.34
C GLY A 32 -10.39 -3.39 2.87
N MET A 33 -9.34 -3.40 3.71
CA MET A 33 -8.01 -2.91 3.34
C MET A 33 -7.35 -3.78 2.28
N GLY A 34 -7.45 -5.12 2.39
CA GLY A 34 -6.91 -6.04 1.39
C GLY A 34 -7.56 -5.87 0.03
N ILE A 35 -8.88 -5.70 0.00
CA ILE A 35 -9.66 -5.48 -1.22
C ILE A 35 -9.25 -4.16 -1.90
N ALA A 36 -9.26 -3.05 -1.16
CA ALA A 36 -8.87 -1.74 -1.67
C ALA A 36 -7.46 -1.77 -2.27
N LEU A 37 -6.57 -2.53 -1.65
CA LEU A 37 -5.18 -2.57 -2.04
C LEU A 37 -4.93 -3.45 -3.26
N VAL A 38 -5.63 -4.57 -3.41
CA VAL A 38 -5.64 -5.36 -4.64
C VAL A 38 -6.07 -4.49 -5.82
N ALA A 39 -7.16 -3.73 -5.66
CA ALA A 39 -7.66 -2.82 -6.69
C ALA A 39 -6.62 -1.72 -7.03
N ALA A 40 -6.02 -1.10 -6.02
CA ALA A 40 -5.01 -0.06 -6.21
C ALA A 40 -3.77 -0.56 -6.97
N VAL A 41 -3.27 -1.77 -6.66
CA VAL A 41 -2.11 -2.35 -7.32
C VAL A 41 -2.41 -2.75 -8.77
N TRP A 42 -3.60 -3.29 -9.06
CA TRP A 42 -4.02 -3.55 -10.45
C TRP A 42 -4.16 -2.25 -11.25
N ALA A 43 -4.79 -1.22 -10.68
CA ALA A 43 -4.90 0.09 -11.33
C ALA A 43 -3.53 0.70 -11.60
N TRP A 44 -2.63 0.65 -10.62
CA TRP A 44 -1.24 1.11 -10.76
C TRP A 44 -0.50 0.36 -11.87
N HIS A 45 -0.68 -0.96 -11.98
CA HIS A 45 -0.09 -1.74 -13.06
C HIS A 45 -0.64 -1.33 -14.43
N LEU A 46 -1.94 -1.15 -14.58
CA LEU A 46 -2.53 -0.70 -15.84
C LEU A 46 -1.99 0.68 -16.26
N LEU A 47 -1.82 1.59 -15.30
CA LEU A 47 -1.26 2.92 -15.53
C LEU A 47 0.22 2.89 -15.95
N THR A 48 1.02 2.00 -15.35
CA THR A 48 2.47 1.92 -15.57
C THR A 48 2.87 0.95 -16.68
N CYS A 49 1.98 0.05 -17.11
CA CYS A 49 2.27 -0.91 -18.16
C CYS A 49 2.49 -0.20 -19.50
N LYS A 50 3.69 -0.41 -20.09
CA LYS A 50 4.07 0.18 -21.38
C LYS A 50 3.36 -0.45 -22.57
N ARG A 51 2.80 -1.67 -22.41
CA ARG A 51 2.10 -2.42 -23.46
C ARG A 51 0.87 -1.70 -24.00
N TYR A 52 0.24 -0.86 -23.19
CA TYR A 52 -0.92 -0.06 -23.58
C TYR A 52 -0.44 1.35 -23.94
N ALA A 53 -0.04 1.56 -25.20
CA ALA A 53 0.68 2.77 -25.61
C ALA A 53 -0.16 4.07 -25.54
N GLY A 54 -1.50 4.00 -25.47
CA GLY A 54 -2.37 5.17 -25.39
C GLY A 54 -2.92 5.43 -23.99
N PHE A 55 -2.74 6.64 -23.46
CA PHE A 55 -3.34 7.08 -22.19
C PHE A 55 -4.87 6.89 -22.19
N SER A 56 -5.54 7.22 -23.30
CA SER A 56 -6.98 7.01 -23.47
C SER A 56 -7.39 5.54 -23.36
N ARG A 57 -6.57 4.61 -23.86
CA ARG A 57 -6.80 3.17 -23.74
C ARG A 57 -6.63 2.68 -22.31
N LYS A 58 -5.67 3.23 -21.56
CA LYS A 58 -5.48 2.93 -20.13
C LYS A 58 -6.68 3.40 -19.31
N ILE A 59 -7.15 4.62 -19.55
CA ILE A 59 -8.34 5.17 -18.91
C ILE A 59 -9.57 4.31 -19.24
N MET A 60 -9.78 3.95 -20.50
CA MET A 60 -10.90 3.09 -20.91
C MET A 60 -10.87 1.74 -20.20
N MET A 61 -9.69 1.12 -20.04
CA MET A 61 -9.55 -0.13 -19.28
C MET A 61 -9.86 0.04 -17.80
N ILE A 62 -9.46 1.17 -17.19
CA ILE A 62 -9.81 1.49 -15.79
C ILE A 62 -11.32 1.66 -15.65
N PHE A 63 -11.96 2.44 -16.52
CA PHE A 63 -13.42 2.59 -16.51
C PHE A 63 -14.14 1.26 -16.73
N GLY A 64 -13.66 0.42 -17.66
CA GLY A 64 -14.19 -0.93 -17.87
C GLY A 64 -14.04 -1.81 -16.63
N ALA A 65 -12.89 -1.77 -15.96
CA ALA A 65 -12.66 -2.49 -14.72
C ALA A 65 -13.56 -1.99 -13.57
N VAL A 66 -13.74 -0.67 -13.46
CA VAL A 66 -14.68 -0.07 -12.49
C VAL A 66 -16.11 -0.50 -12.79
N PHE A 67 -16.53 -0.47 -14.06
CA PHE A 67 -17.86 -0.90 -14.48
C PHE A 67 -18.12 -2.37 -14.12
N VAL A 68 -17.19 -3.26 -14.45
CA VAL A 68 -17.27 -4.68 -14.08
C VAL A 68 -17.26 -4.84 -12.55
N GLY A 69 -16.45 -4.04 -11.84
CA GLY A 69 -16.40 -4.05 -10.38
C GLY A 69 -17.73 -3.62 -9.73
N VAL A 70 -18.36 -2.56 -10.23
CA VAL A 70 -19.68 -2.10 -9.78
C VAL A 70 -20.75 -3.14 -10.10
N PHE A 71 -20.71 -3.72 -11.30
CA PHE A 71 -21.63 -4.79 -11.68
C PHE A 71 -21.50 -6.02 -10.77
N MET A 72 -20.27 -6.47 -10.51
CA MET A 72 -19.99 -7.55 -9.56
C MET A 72 -20.41 -7.19 -8.15
N PHE A 73 -20.23 -5.94 -7.71
CA PHE A 73 -20.70 -5.47 -6.41
C PHE A 73 -22.22 -5.64 -6.26
N PHE A 74 -23.01 -5.29 -7.28
CA PHE A 74 -24.47 -5.49 -7.26
C PHE A 74 -24.88 -6.97 -7.23
N ILE A 75 -24.11 -7.85 -7.85
CA ILE A 75 -24.35 -9.30 -7.79
C ILE A 75 -24.00 -9.82 -6.39
N LEU A 76 -22.81 -9.46 -5.89
CA LEU A 76 -22.32 -9.93 -4.60
C LEU A 76 -23.12 -9.39 -3.43
N SER A 77 -23.71 -8.18 -3.53
CA SER A 77 -24.60 -7.61 -2.51
C SER A 77 -25.90 -8.38 -2.32
N GLN A 78 -26.22 -9.34 -3.19
CA GLN A 78 -27.31 -10.28 -2.96
C GLN A 78 -26.92 -11.41 -1.99
N LEU A 79 -25.63 -11.62 -1.74
CA LEU A 79 -25.12 -12.69 -0.88
C LEU A 79 -25.00 -12.20 0.57
N SER A 80 -25.53 -12.99 1.52
CA SER A 80 -25.59 -12.63 2.94
C SER A 80 -24.21 -12.37 3.57
N PHE A 81 -23.20 -13.17 3.24
CA PHE A 81 -21.84 -13.00 3.75
C PHE A 81 -21.19 -11.69 3.26
N PHE A 82 -21.49 -11.25 2.04
CA PHE A 82 -20.93 -10.02 1.49
C PHE A 82 -21.58 -8.80 2.10
N ASN A 83 -22.89 -8.86 2.37
CA ASN A 83 -23.57 -7.83 3.16
C ASN A 83 -23.00 -7.68 4.56
N LEU A 84 -22.69 -8.79 5.24
CA LEU A 84 -22.00 -8.74 6.54
C LEU A 84 -20.62 -8.08 6.44
N ALA A 85 -19.86 -8.36 5.37
CA ALA A 85 -18.57 -7.72 5.14
C ALA A 85 -18.70 -6.21 4.86
N ILE A 86 -19.70 -5.80 4.05
CA ILE A 86 -20.03 -4.39 3.81
C ILE A 86 -20.41 -3.72 5.14
N GLN A 87 -21.28 -4.34 5.94
CA GLN A 87 -21.71 -3.80 7.23
C GLN A 87 -20.54 -3.63 8.20
N ARG A 88 -19.54 -4.51 8.21
CA ARG A 88 -18.33 -4.33 9.03
C ARG A 88 -17.47 -3.14 8.60
N VAL A 89 -17.51 -2.75 7.33
CA VAL A 89 -16.69 -1.67 6.77
C VAL A 89 -17.43 -0.32 6.78
N PHE A 90 -18.73 -0.32 6.48
CA PHE A 90 -19.53 0.89 6.28
C PHE A 90 -20.68 1.03 7.26
N GLY A 91 -21.13 -0.06 7.89
CA GLY A 91 -22.18 -0.06 8.90
C GLY A 91 -21.63 -0.04 10.33
N SER A 92 -22.53 0.01 11.29
CA SER A 92 -22.24 -0.27 12.71
C SER A 92 -22.60 -1.72 12.99
N VAL A 93 -21.60 -2.53 13.31
CA VAL A 93 -21.82 -3.84 13.94
C VAL A 93 -21.47 -3.61 15.41
N ASP A 94 -22.44 -3.81 16.31
CA ASP A 94 -22.28 -3.57 17.76
C ASP A 94 -21.91 -2.12 18.13
N GLY A 95 -22.45 -1.13 17.41
CA GLY A 95 -22.26 0.29 17.71
C GLY A 95 -20.91 0.89 17.29
N TYR A 96 -19.99 0.07 16.75
CA TYR A 96 -18.69 0.52 16.23
C TYR A 96 -18.57 0.25 14.72
N ASN A 97 -18.03 1.22 13.98
CA ASN A 97 -17.65 1.08 12.58
C ASN A 97 -16.12 1.11 12.46
N ALA A 98 -15.53 0.27 11.60
CA ALA A 98 -14.09 0.23 11.34
C ALA A 98 -13.49 1.58 10.88
N ILE A 99 -14.28 2.41 10.19
CA ILE A 99 -13.87 3.79 9.83
C ILE A 99 -13.86 4.67 11.08
N TRP A 100 -14.91 4.58 11.89
CA TRP A 100 -15.04 5.36 13.13
C TRP A 100 -13.94 5.01 14.13
N GLY A 101 -13.59 3.73 14.27
CA GLY A 101 -12.46 3.31 15.11
C GLY A 101 -11.12 3.91 14.66
N ARG A 102 -10.96 4.27 13.38
CA ARG A 102 -9.73 4.93 12.91
C ARG A 102 -9.78 6.44 13.15
N THR A 103 -10.91 7.09 12.91
CA THR A 103 -11.04 8.54 13.14
C THR A 103 -11.11 8.89 14.64
N LEU A 104 -11.76 8.06 15.46
CA LEU A 104 -11.89 8.26 16.90
C LEU A 104 -10.52 8.35 17.59
N TYR A 105 -9.62 7.42 17.30
CA TYR A 105 -8.29 7.43 17.94
C TYR A 105 -7.41 8.57 17.44
N TRP A 106 -7.70 9.14 16.27
CA TRP A 106 -7.09 10.40 15.86
C TRP A 106 -7.49 11.53 16.81
N ASP A 107 -8.79 11.69 17.02
CA ASP A 107 -9.36 12.76 17.87
C ASP A 107 -9.07 12.57 19.36
N MET A 108 -8.77 11.34 19.78
CA MET A 108 -8.47 11.05 21.19
C MET A 108 -6.99 11.22 21.54
N TYR A 109 -6.07 10.89 20.62
CA TYR A 109 -4.65 10.79 20.93
C TYR A 109 -3.74 11.71 20.13
N ILE A 110 -4.15 12.15 18.94
CA ILE A 110 -3.31 13.00 18.07
C ILE A 110 -3.66 14.46 18.25
N THR A 111 -4.95 14.80 18.31
CA THR A 111 -5.42 16.19 18.51
C THR A 111 -5.06 16.74 19.89
N SER A 112 -4.87 15.88 20.88
CA SER A 112 -4.44 16.25 22.24
C SER A 112 -2.95 16.60 22.32
N LEU A 113 -2.15 16.25 21.31
CA LEU A 113 -0.71 16.59 21.28
C LEU A 113 -0.56 18.08 20.98
N THR A 114 0.17 18.79 21.84
CA THR A 114 0.44 20.22 21.66
C THR A 114 1.92 20.53 21.87
N GLY A 115 2.40 21.64 21.29
CA GLY A 115 3.76 22.13 21.51
C GLY A 115 4.85 21.15 21.05
N SER A 116 5.79 20.85 21.96
CA SER A 116 6.92 19.95 21.70
C SER A 116 6.49 18.54 21.34
N ASP A 117 5.41 18.06 21.95
CA ASP A 117 4.98 16.67 21.85
C ASP A 117 4.41 16.37 20.46
N LEU A 118 3.79 17.37 19.83
CA LEU A 118 3.34 17.27 18.43
C LEU A 118 4.53 17.29 17.46
N ILE A 119 5.58 18.06 17.77
CA ILE A 119 6.74 18.24 16.89
C ILE A 119 7.66 17.01 16.92
N PHE A 120 7.96 16.51 18.12
CA PHE A 120 8.95 15.45 18.36
C PHE A 120 8.35 14.11 18.76
N GLY A 121 7.08 14.06 19.15
CA GLY A 121 6.42 12.84 19.63
C GLY A 121 6.73 12.54 21.10
N LEU A 122 6.01 11.57 21.64
CA LEU A 122 6.10 11.11 23.03
C LEU A 122 7.02 9.89 23.22
N GLY A 123 7.58 9.35 22.12
CA GLY A 123 8.37 8.13 22.12
C GLY A 123 7.53 6.85 22.13
N TYR A 124 8.21 5.71 21.93
CA TYR A 124 7.55 4.40 21.84
C TYR A 124 7.04 3.89 23.20
N THR A 125 7.71 4.27 24.29
CA THR A 125 7.37 3.85 25.65
C THR A 125 6.06 4.45 26.16
N ALA A 126 5.64 5.59 25.58
CA ALA A 126 4.38 6.25 25.91
C ALA A 126 3.19 5.72 25.10
N LEU A 127 3.40 4.76 24.20
CA LEU A 127 2.35 4.30 23.28
C LEU A 127 1.27 3.50 24.04
N PRO A 128 -0.01 3.91 23.97
CA PRO A 128 -1.12 3.16 24.56
C PRO A 128 -1.29 1.79 23.92
N ASP A 129 -1.78 0.81 24.68
CA ASP A 129 -2.12 -0.54 24.19
C ASP A 129 -3.47 -0.55 23.44
N ILE A 130 -3.55 0.26 22.38
CA ILE A 130 -4.73 0.46 21.54
C ILE A 130 -4.30 0.41 20.08
N TYR A 131 -5.24 0.09 19.19
CA TYR A 131 -4.96 0.06 17.76
C TYR A 131 -4.68 1.46 17.19
N PHE A 132 -3.43 1.70 16.77
CA PHE A 132 -3.02 2.86 15.98
C PHE A 132 -2.77 2.46 14.52
N THR A 133 -3.18 3.31 13.57
CA THR A 133 -2.65 3.20 12.19
C THR A 133 -1.16 3.52 12.18
N GLY A 134 -0.44 3.11 11.13
CA GLY A 134 0.99 3.39 11.03
C GLY A 134 1.31 4.89 11.08
N LEU A 135 0.51 5.72 10.39
CA LEU A 135 0.63 7.18 10.41
C LEU A 135 0.42 7.74 11.81
N MET A 136 -0.65 7.35 12.50
CA MET A 136 -0.91 7.85 13.85
C MET A 136 0.22 7.46 14.79
N ARG A 137 0.70 6.22 14.69
CA ARG A 137 1.83 5.76 15.50
C ARG A 137 3.10 6.57 15.20
N PHE A 138 3.34 6.91 13.93
CA PHE A 138 4.47 7.75 13.55
C PHE A 138 4.39 9.14 14.16
N ILE A 139 3.22 9.79 14.07
CA ILE A 139 3.00 11.12 14.65
C ILE A 139 3.10 11.05 16.18
N TYR A 140 2.48 10.05 16.80
CA TYR A 140 2.45 9.91 18.25
C TYR A 140 3.85 9.63 18.83
N CYS A 141 4.62 8.72 18.23
CA CYS A 141 5.93 8.32 18.76
C CYS A 141 7.08 9.24 18.33
N TYR A 142 7.04 9.78 17.11
CA TYR A 142 8.17 10.51 16.49
C TYR A 142 7.81 11.94 16.04
N GLY A 143 6.58 12.37 16.29
CA GLY A 143 6.10 13.70 15.95
C GLY A 143 5.94 13.93 14.44
N ILE A 144 5.52 15.13 14.09
CA ILE A 144 5.39 15.56 12.70
C ILE A 144 6.74 15.55 11.99
N VAL A 145 7.84 15.92 12.68
CA VAL A 145 9.18 15.97 12.08
C VAL A 145 9.65 14.57 11.70
N GLY A 146 9.60 13.60 12.62
CA GLY A 146 10.00 12.23 12.34
C GLY A 146 9.13 11.59 11.24
N THR A 147 7.82 11.85 11.29
CA THR A 147 6.88 11.40 10.26
C THR A 147 7.23 11.98 8.88
N ALA A 148 7.52 13.28 8.80
CA ALA A 148 7.89 13.94 7.55
C ALA A 148 9.20 13.38 6.99
N LEU A 149 10.24 13.22 7.82
CA LEU A 149 11.52 12.63 7.41
C LEU A 149 11.36 11.21 6.88
N PHE A 150 10.48 10.41 7.51
CA PHE A 150 10.17 9.07 7.04
C PHE A 150 9.53 9.11 5.64
N TYR A 151 8.47 9.90 5.45
CA TYR A 151 7.79 9.97 4.16
C TYR A 151 8.69 10.55 3.07
N LEU A 152 9.47 11.59 3.37
CA LEU A 152 10.48 12.12 2.46
C LEU A 152 11.49 11.05 2.04
N SER A 153 11.97 10.24 2.99
CA SER A 153 12.91 9.14 2.70
C SER A 153 12.28 8.08 1.78
N THR A 154 11.05 7.65 2.08
CA THR A 154 10.33 6.69 1.21
C THR A 154 10.03 7.27 -0.17
N PHE A 155 9.75 8.58 -0.25
CA PHE A 155 9.53 9.29 -1.50
C PHE A 155 10.82 9.40 -2.33
N SER A 156 11.97 9.68 -1.71
CA SER A 156 13.26 9.64 -2.38
C SER A 156 13.52 8.25 -2.99
N ILE A 157 13.33 7.17 -2.21
CA ILE A 157 13.47 5.79 -2.72
C ILE A 157 12.51 5.56 -3.90
N PHE A 158 11.28 6.04 -3.83
CA PHE A 158 10.31 5.93 -4.92
C PHE A 158 10.78 6.59 -6.23
N LEU A 159 11.39 7.78 -6.15
CA LEU A 159 11.89 8.50 -7.31
C LEU A 159 13.05 7.76 -8.01
N PHE A 160 13.96 7.19 -7.23
CA PHE A 160 15.17 6.54 -7.75
C PHE A 160 15.01 5.06 -8.09
N THR A 161 14.03 4.36 -7.52
CA THR A 161 13.74 2.95 -7.87
C THR A 161 12.84 2.86 -9.10
N ARG A 162 12.83 1.70 -9.77
CA ARG A 162 11.89 1.38 -10.87
C ARG A 162 11.24 0.01 -10.65
N GLY A 163 10.19 -0.28 -11.41
CA GLY A 163 9.54 -1.59 -11.42
C GLY A 163 8.98 -2.02 -10.06
N PHE A 164 9.32 -3.23 -9.64
CA PHE A 164 8.84 -3.87 -8.41
C PHE A 164 9.07 -3.02 -7.16
N SER A 165 10.30 -2.55 -6.92
CA SER A 165 10.63 -1.82 -5.68
C SER A 165 9.95 -0.46 -5.58
N ARG A 166 9.71 0.21 -6.71
CA ARG A 166 8.90 1.45 -6.75
C ARG A 166 7.46 1.18 -6.34
N CYS A 167 6.86 0.11 -6.86
CA CYS A 167 5.50 -0.25 -6.48
C CYS A 167 5.42 -0.68 -5.01
N LEU A 168 6.41 -1.46 -4.55
CA LEU A 168 6.50 -1.91 -3.17
C LEU A 168 6.55 -0.73 -2.18
N ILE A 169 7.40 0.26 -2.42
CA ILE A 169 7.52 1.42 -1.52
C ILE A 169 6.26 2.29 -1.55
N PHE A 170 5.65 2.48 -2.73
CA PHE A 170 4.38 3.22 -2.86
C PHE A 170 3.26 2.56 -2.08
N VAL A 171 3.12 1.23 -2.24
CA VAL A 171 2.12 0.44 -1.53
C VAL A 171 2.39 0.45 -0.03
N PHE A 172 3.64 0.29 0.40
CA PHE A 172 4.02 0.30 1.80
C PHE A 172 3.68 1.63 2.47
N SER A 173 4.09 2.76 1.88
CA SER A 173 3.77 4.10 2.38
C SER A 173 2.25 4.34 2.41
N GLY A 174 1.51 3.87 1.41
CA GLY A 174 0.05 3.95 1.39
C GLY A 174 -0.62 3.12 2.48
N ILE A 175 -0.14 1.91 2.76
CA ILE A 175 -0.70 1.06 3.82
C ILE A 175 -0.54 1.71 5.19
N LEU A 176 0.58 2.37 5.46
CA LEU A 176 0.84 2.99 6.76
C LEU A 176 -0.24 4.03 7.13
N LEU A 177 -0.89 4.67 6.15
CA LEU A 177 -1.99 5.60 6.40
C LEU A 177 -3.23 4.92 7.00
N ILE A 178 -3.46 3.65 6.69
CA ILE A 178 -4.73 2.95 6.98
C ILE A 178 -4.56 1.72 7.89
N ALA A 179 -3.36 1.16 7.98
CA ALA A 179 -3.06 -0.04 8.74
C ALA A 179 -1.76 0.11 9.53
N ASN A 180 -1.65 -0.68 10.60
CA ASN A 180 -0.42 -0.75 11.36
C ASN A 180 0.56 -1.76 10.75
N LEU A 181 1.64 -1.28 10.13
CA LEU A 181 2.77 -2.09 9.67
C LEU A 181 4.11 -1.65 10.30
N THR A 182 4.05 -0.90 11.39
CA THR A 182 5.22 -0.27 12.04
C THR A 182 6.02 -1.23 12.94
N GLY A 183 5.69 -2.52 12.94
CA GLY A 183 6.49 -3.53 13.63
C GLY A 183 7.90 -3.59 13.03
N PHE A 184 8.91 -3.62 13.90
CA PHE A 184 10.33 -3.56 13.50
C PHE A 184 10.69 -4.58 12.40
N ILE A 185 10.29 -5.84 12.58
CA ILE A 185 10.53 -6.93 11.62
C ILE A 185 9.89 -6.61 10.26
N THR A 186 8.66 -6.11 10.28
CA THR A 186 7.90 -5.77 9.08
C THR A 186 8.52 -4.60 8.34
N MET A 187 8.92 -3.55 9.06
CA MET A 187 9.58 -2.39 8.45
C MET A 187 10.90 -2.77 7.79
N ILE A 188 11.75 -3.55 8.49
CA ILE A 188 13.02 -4.05 7.93
C ILE A 188 12.76 -4.84 6.65
N PHE A 189 11.78 -5.74 6.66
CA PHE A 189 11.45 -6.54 5.48
C PHE A 189 11.11 -5.68 4.25
N TYR A 190 10.25 -4.67 4.41
CA TYR A 190 9.90 -3.77 3.30
C TYR A 190 11.08 -2.91 2.86
N PHE A 191 11.88 -2.40 3.80
CA PHE A 191 13.05 -1.60 3.48
C PHE A 191 14.13 -2.40 2.77
N CYS A 192 14.46 -3.62 3.22
CA CYS A 192 15.45 -4.47 2.54
C CYS A 192 15.05 -4.74 1.09
N LEU A 193 13.78 -5.01 0.81
CA LEU A 193 13.29 -5.24 -0.56
C LEU A 193 13.28 -3.97 -1.42
N ALA A 194 12.97 -2.82 -0.82
CA ALA A 194 13.01 -1.54 -1.51
C ALA A 194 14.47 -1.12 -1.84
N PHE A 195 15.37 -1.25 -0.85
CA PHE A 195 16.79 -0.92 -0.98
C PHE A 195 17.54 -1.87 -1.91
N ALA A 196 17.24 -3.16 -1.90
CA ALA A 196 17.80 -4.10 -2.86
C ALA A 196 17.53 -3.64 -4.30
N GLY A 197 16.29 -3.21 -4.57
CA GLY A 197 15.94 -2.63 -5.87
C GLY A 197 16.59 -1.29 -6.16
N PHE A 198 16.79 -0.44 -5.16
CA PHE A 198 17.51 0.82 -5.31
C PHE A 198 18.95 0.56 -5.75
N ILE A 199 19.67 -0.32 -5.04
CA ILE A 199 21.06 -0.68 -5.37
C ILE A 199 21.17 -1.26 -6.78
N THR A 200 20.30 -2.21 -7.16
CA THR A 200 20.34 -2.81 -8.50
C THR A 200 20.04 -1.83 -9.64
N ASN A 201 19.28 -0.77 -9.38
CA ASN A 201 18.90 0.22 -10.41
C ASN A 201 19.84 1.44 -10.45
N SER A 202 20.54 1.74 -9.35
CA SER A 202 21.44 2.89 -9.23
C SER A 202 22.89 2.58 -9.59
N VAL A 203 23.29 1.30 -9.59
CA VAL A 203 24.62 0.89 -10.09
C VAL A 203 24.52 0.65 -11.60
N PRO A 204 25.16 1.48 -12.45
CA PRO A 204 25.22 1.18 -13.87
C PRO A 204 25.97 -0.14 -14.06
N ASN A 205 25.35 -1.09 -14.75
CA ASN A 205 25.99 -2.34 -15.15
C ASN A 205 27.19 -2.03 -16.07
N LYS A 206 28.37 -1.84 -15.47
CA LYS A 206 29.65 -1.68 -16.18
C LYS A 206 30.02 -2.91 -17.03
N PHE A 207 29.29 -4.01 -16.91
CA PHE A 207 29.54 -5.25 -17.65
C PHE A 207 28.76 -5.38 -18.97
N THR A 208 27.76 -4.53 -19.24
CA THR A 208 26.98 -4.62 -20.51
C THR A 208 27.58 -3.80 -21.65
N THR A 209 28.35 -2.74 -21.34
CA THR A 209 29.01 -1.90 -22.35
C THR A 209 30.29 -2.52 -22.92
N ALA A 210 30.84 -3.56 -22.30
CA ALA A 210 32.04 -4.23 -22.81
C ALA A 210 31.75 -5.27 -23.93
N GLN A 211 30.47 -5.60 -24.17
CA GLN A 211 30.07 -6.57 -25.20
C GLN A 211 29.60 -5.91 -26.50
N SER A 212 29.31 -4.59 -26.51
CA SER A 212 28.92 -3.86 -27.73
C SER A 212 30.10 -3.35 -28.55
N ASP A 213 31.33 -3.48 -28.04
CA ASP A 213 32.54 -2.95 -28.68
C ASP A 213 33.40 -4.07 -29.32
N ILE A 214 32.82 -5.28 -29.48
CA ILE A 214 33.49 -6.47 -30.05
C ILE A 214 32.74 -7.03 -31.29
N GLU A 215 31.69 -6.36 -31.78
CA GLU A 215 31.05 -6.69 -33.08
C GLU A 215 31.35 -5.66 -34.16
#